data_AF-A0A426YJ24-F1
#
_entry.id   AF-A0A426YJ24-F1
#
_cell.length_a   1.000
_cell.length_b   1.000
_cell.length_c   1.000
_cell.angle_alpha   90.00
_cell.angle_beta   90.00
_cell.angle_gamma   90.00
#
_symmetry.space_group_name_H-M   'P 1'
#
loop_
_entity.id
_entity.type
_entity.pdbx_description
1 polymer ?
#
loop_
_entity_poly.entity_id
_entity_poly.type
_entity_poly.pdbx_seq_one_letter_code
_entity_poly.pdbx_strand_id
1 'polypeptide(L)'
;MSLQMLQGGGGRQRHLIFLNSLNVLQSIGSLDLDLLRVGKLMLKLGTVANFHNIIADVTDCSFLYWRREMMENLFSIVYMDVKRFPWIQYLVDAFSDGLRFLKLGNVGKLTLEAYEKQIEYGVKNEIVGPLCRDIETDLRLHVHSTYLKGSVVVNPTKTGVRNLSWYLQIKPLLLPSKLIDISSLVGNYLSSAFYNHSTMSIYDRKIYLEMQLLAGLKYGLMLDDIHFVGNSVAHNIDINEIVQDLHAFVENYSYNIYNQVFIENVPKGQNKKNLRLIGVEDIARSITIHSLSRTCQALDSVSQFLKQIFTILSQLLQNKFWTGSSKEHIFLKVYFQ
;
A
#
# COMPACT_ATOMS: atom_id res chain seq x y z
N MET A 1 -18.80 49.09 -38.31
CA MET A 1 -18.93 48.78 -36.87
C MET A 1 -19.01 47.26 -36.61
N SER A 2 -19.87 46.49 -37.29
CA SER A 2 -19.96 45.02 -37.13
C SER A 2 -18.69 44.25 -37.54
N LEU A 3 -18.02 44.64 -38.64
CA LEU A 3 -16.76 44.02 -39.09
C LEU A 3 -15.57 44.25 -38.13
N GLN A 4 -15.57 45.34 -37.35
CA GLN A 4 -14.55 45.60 -36.31
C GLN A 4 -14.70 44.64 -35.12
N MET A 5 -15.88 44.01 -34.94
CA MET A 5 -16.10 43.01 -33.88
C MET A 5 -15.38 41.68 -34.16
N LEU A 6 -14.95 41.44 -35.40
CA LEU A 6 -14.15 40.28 -35.80
C LEU A 6 -12.64 40.46 -35.49
N GLN A 7 -12.19 41.67 -35.16
CA GLN A 7 -10.77 41.96 -34.90
C GLN A 7 -10.32 41.62 -33.47
N GLY A 8 -11.22 41.15 -32.60
CA GLY A 8 -10.90 40.73 -31.22
C GLY A 8 -11.23 39.26 -30.96
N GLY A 9 -10.93 38.79 -29.73
CA GLY A 9 -11.14 37.39 -29.33
C GLY A 9 -12.57 36.88 -29.60
N GLY A 10 -12.66 35.63 -30.08
CA GLY A 10 -13.89 34.97 -30.54
C GLY A 10 -14.89 34.58 -29.45
N GLY A 11 -15.37 35.54 -28.67
CA GLY A 11 -16.38 35.30 -27.64
C GLY A 11 -17.76 34.95 -28.20
N ARG A 12 -18.50 34.05 -27.54
CA ARG A 12 -19.85 33.59 -27.93
C ARG A 12 -20.84 34.75 -28.15
N GLN A 13 -20.76 35.79 -27.33
CA GLN A 13 -21.59 37.00 -27.46
C GLN A 13 -21.31 37.78 -28.75
N ARG A 14 -20.04 37.96 -29.11
CA ARG A 14 -19.64 38.66 -30.35
C ARG A 14 -20.06 37.87 -31.58
N HIS A 15 -19.93 36.55 -31.52
CA HIS A 15 -20.40 35.65 -32.55
C HIS A 15 -21.91 35.82 -32.78
N LEU A 16 -22.71 35.81 -31.72
CA LEU A 16 -24.17 35.98 -31.79
C LEU A 16 -24.57 37.36 -32.31
N ILE A 17 -23.92 38.44 -31.86
CA ILE A 17 -24.21 39.80 -32.33
C ILE A 17 -23.91 39.94 -33.83
N PHE A 18 -22.77 39.40 -34.28
CA PHE A 18 -22.40 39.44 -35.68
C PHE A 18 -23.37 38.62 -36.55
N LEU A 19 -23.71 37.40 -36.11
CA LEU A 19 -24.61 36.50 -36.83
C LEU A 19 -26.04 37.08 -36.92
N ASN A 20 -26.53 37.67 -35.83
CA ASN A 20 -27.79 38.42 -35.83
C ASN A 20 -27.74 39.63 -36.75
N SER A 21 -26.64 40.40 -36.76
CA SER A 21 -26.49 41.54 -37.67
C SER A 21 -26.47 41.10 -39.14
N LEU A 22 -25.84 39.97 -39.46
CA LEU A 22 -25.77 39.43 -40.81
C LEU A 22 -27.14 38.89 -41.27
N ASN A 23 -27.88 38.23 -40.38
CA ASN A 23 -29.26 37.79 -40.65
C ASN A 23 -30.21 38.97 -40.89
N VAL A 24 -30.08 40.06 -40.13
CA VAL A 24 -30.88 41.28 -40.33
C VAL A 24 -30.52 41.98 -41.65
N LEU A 25 -29.24 42.05 -41.99
CA LEU A 25 -28.83 42.63 -43.27
C LEU A 25 -29.28 41.78 -44.47
N GLN A 26 -29.34 40.45 -44.30
CA GLN A 26 -29.91 39.54 -45.30
C GLN A 26 -31.42 39.74 -45.47
N SER A 27 -32.18 39.96 -44.38
CA SER A 27 -33.63 40.19 -44.47
C SER A 27 -34.00 41.53 -45.10
N ILE A 28 -33.09 42.52 -45.05
CA ILE A 28 -33.26 43.85 -45.68
C ILE A 28 -32.85 43.82 -47.17
N GLY A 29 -32.22 42.75 -47.65
CA GLY A 29 -31.85 42.59 -49.07
C GLY A 29 -30.70 43.50 -49.55
N SER A 30 -29.88 44.03 -48.64
CA SER A 30 -28.90 45.08 -48.95
C SER A 30 -27.48 44.59 -49.26
N LEU A 31 -27.26 43.29 -49.42
CA LEU A 31 -25.91 42.71 -49.53
C LEU A 31 -25.76 41.76 -50.73
N ASP A 32 -24.82 42.12 -51.61
CA ASP A 32 -24.37 41.36 -52.80
C ASP A 32 -23.07 40.56 -52.52
N LEU A 33 -22.77 40.34 -51.23
CA LEU A 33 -21.62 39.56 -50.78
C LEU A 33 -21.90 38.07 -50.97
N ASP A 34 -20.84 37.25 -51.12
CA ASP A 34 -20.89 35.79 -50.98
C ASP A 34 -21.28 35.40 -49.54
N LEU A 35 -22.51 35.73 -49.12
CA LEU A 35 -23.04 35.54 -47.77
C LEU A 35 -23.01 34.07 -47.38
N LEU A 36 -23.13 33.17 -48.37
CA LEU A 36 -22.95 31.74 -48.20
C LEU A 36 -21.52 31.38 -47.76
N ARG A 37 -20.50 32.07 -48.29
CA ARG A 37 -19.09 31.84 -47.92
C ARG A 37 -18.80 32.40 -46.53
N VAL A 38 -19.31 33.59 -46.23
CA VAL A 38 -19.19 34.21 -44.89
C VAL A 38 -19.90 33.38 -43.84
N GLY A 39 -21.14 32.92 -44.11
CA GLY A 39 -21.89 32.04 -43.22
C GLY A 39 -21.18 30.72 -42.94
N LYS A 40 -20.59 30.07 -43.96
CA LYS A 40 -19.78 28.85 -43.77
C LYS A 40 -18.54 29.08 -42.89
N LEU A 41 -17.83 30.19 -43.08
CA LEU A 41 -16.66 30.54 -42.26
C LEU A 41 -17.07 30.85 -40.81
N MET A 42 -18.21 31.51 -40.63
CA MET A 42 -18.76 31.77 -39.30
C MET A 42 -19.15 30.48 -38.59
N LEU A 43 -19.85 29.55 -39.25
CA LEU A 43 -20.15 28.25 -38.62
C LEU A 43 -18.88 27.52 -38.18
N LYS A 44 -17.84 27.50 -39.01
CA LYS A 44 -16.53 26.93 -38.64
C LYS A 44 -15.92 27.64 -37.44
N LEU A 45 -15.89 28.97 -37.42
CA LEU A 45 -15.38 29.74 -36.29
C LEU A 45 -16.19 29.48 -35.02
N GLY A 46 -17.51 29.33 -35.13
CA GLY A 46 -18.40 29.00 -34.03
C GLY A 46 -18.13 27.60 -33.46
N THR A 47 -17.88 26.61 -34.33
CA THR A 47 -17.49 25.26 -33.89
C THR A 47 -16.13 25.25 -33.18
N VAL A 48 -15.15 26.01 -33.67
CA VAL A 48 -13.84 26.14 -33.02
C VAL A 48 -13.95 26.87 -31.69
N ALA A 49 -14.71 27.96 -31.63
CA ALA A 49 -14.92 28.74 -30.42
C ALA A 49 -15.68 27.97 -29.33
N ASN A 50 -16.60 27.07 -29.73
CA ASN A 50 -17.37 26.22 -28.81
C ASN A 50 -16.80 24.79 -28.70
N PHE A 51 -15.61 24.53 -29.23
CA PHE A 51 -15.07 23.17 -29.36
C PHE A 51 -15.05 22.41 -28.02
N HIS A 52 -14.64 23.10 -26.94
CA HIS A 52 -14.60 22.50 -25.61
C HIS A 52 -15.99 22.09 -25.09
N ASN A 53 -17.01 22.91 -25.33
CA ASN A 53 -18.38 22.60 -24.92
C ASN A 53 -18.94 21.44 -25.76
N ILE A 54 -18.67 21.44 -27.07
CA ILE A 54 -19.09 20.35 -27.96
C ILE A 54 -18.46 19.03 -27.51
N ILE A 55 -17.17 19.02 -27.18
CA ILE A 55 -16.53 17.82 -26.62
C ILE A 55 -17.22 17.42 -25.33
N ALA A 56 -17.36 18.35 -24.37
CA ALA A 56 -17.95 18.06 -23.07
C ALA A 56 -19.36 17.45 -23.19
N ASP A 57 -20.18 17.95 -24.11
CA ASP A 57 -21.54 17.47 -24.37
C ASP A 57 -21.54 16.08 -25.05
N VAL A 58 -20.65 15.84 -26.02
CA VAL A 58 -20.59 14.57 -26.77
C VAL A 58 -19.94 13.45 -25.94
N THR A 59 -19.01 13.78 -25.05
CA THR A 59 -18.34 12.80 -24.19
C THR A 59 -19.08 12.56 -22.87
N ASP A 60 -20.21 13.24 -22.63
CA ASP A 60 -20.93 13.13 -21.36
C ASP A 60 -21.49 11.71 -21.16
N CYS A 61 -20.90 11.00 -20.19
CA CYS A 61 -21.31 9.65 -19.83
C CYS A 61 -22.31 9.63 -18.66
N SER A 62 -22.91 10.77 -18.31
CA SER A 62 -23.90 10.90 -17.23
C SER A 62 -25.04 9.88 -17.27
N PHE A 63 -25.41 9.39 -18.46
CA PHE A 63 -26.44 8.37 -18.63
C PHE A 63 -26.11 7.05 -17.92
N LEU A 64 -24.82 6.74 -17.70
CA LEU A 64 -24.38 5.52 -17.01
C LEU A 64 -24.82 5.47 -15.55
N TYR A 65 -25.17 6.61 -14.94
CA TYR A 65 -25.76 6.65 -13.61
C TYR A 65 -26.99 5.73 -13.49
N TRP A 66 -27.85 5.72 -14.52
CA TRP A 66 -29.05 4.88 -14.59
C TRP A 66 -28.78 3.40 -14.82
N ARG A 67 -27.52 3.04 -15.09
CA ARG A 67 -27.04 1.68 -15.31
C ARG A 67 -25.83 1.37 -14.42
N ARG A 68 -25.80 1.94 -13.21
CA ARG A 68 -24.72 1.74 -12.22
C ARG A 68 -24.46 0.28 -11.86
N GLU A 69 -25.43 -0.61 -12.06
CA GLU A 69 -25.31 -2.06 -11.88
C GLU A 69 -24.29 -2.70 -12.84
N MET A 70 -24.05 -2.09 -14.01
CA MET A 70 -23.06 -2.58 -14.97
C MET A 70 -21.61 -2.29 -14.56
N MET A 71 -21.41 -1.44 -13.55
CA MET A 71 -20.09 -0.96 -13.13
C MET A 71 -19.14 -2.10 -12.75
N GLU A 72 -19.60 -3.02 -11.90
CA GLU A 72 -18.80 -4.16 -11.45
C GLU A 72 -18.39 -5.05 -12.62
N ASN A 73 -19.35 -5.40 -13.48
CA ASN A 73 -19.09 -6.21 -14.67
C ASN A 73 -18.09 -5.56 -15.62
N LEU A 74 -18.18 -4.24 -15.85
CA LEU A 74 -17.25 -3.52 -16.72
C LEU A 74 -15.83 -3.49 -16.15
N PHE A 75 -15.69 -3.26 -14.84
CA PHE A 75 -14.39 -3.34 -14.18
C PHE A 75 -13.80 -4.75 -14.24
N SER A 76 -14.63 -5.78 -14.03
CA SER A 76 -14.22 -7.18 -14.14
C SER A 76 -13.71 -7.52 -15.55
N ILE A 77 -14.41 -7.09 -16.61
CA ILE A 77 -13.99 -7.29 -18.00
C ILE A 77 -12.63 -6.62 -18.29
N VAL A 78 -12.44 -5.39 -17.80
CA VAL A 78 -11.17 -4.67 -17.97
C VAL A 78 -10.04 -5.32 -17.17
N TYR A 79 -10.35 -5.89 -16.00
CA TYR A 79 -9.37 -6.63 -15.24
C TYR A 79 -8.94 -7.92 -15.97
N MET A 80 -9.88 -8.66 -16.58
CA MET A 80 -9.55 -9.89 -17.31
C MET A 80 -8.61 -9.67 -18.52
N ASP A 81 -8.75 -8.55 -19.23
CA ASP A 81 -7.90 -8.21 -20.37
C ASP A 81 -6.78 -7.24 -19.96
N VAL A 82 -5.57 -7.81 -19.79
CA VAL A 82 -4.38 -7.06 -19.39
C VAL A 82 -4.09 -5.89 -20.35
N LYS A 83 -4.44 -5.96 -21.64
CA LYS A 83 -4.20 -4.86 -22.59
C LYS A 83 -5.08 -3.63 -22.33
N ARG A 84 -6.18 -3.80 -21.60
CA ARG A 84 -7.16 -2.74 -21.32
C ARG A 84 -6.91 -2.03 -19.99
N PHE A 85 -5.82 -2.33 -19.29
CA PHE A 85 -5.52 -1.68 -18.01
C PHE A 85 -5.61 -0.13 -18.03
N PRO A 86 -5.24 0.60 -19.11
CA PRO A 86 -5.37 2.06 -19.12
C PRO A 86 -6.83 2.52 -19.10
N TRP A 87 -7.77 1.66 -19.48
CA TRP A 87 -9.20 1.97 -19.54
C TRP A 87 -9.85 2.04 -18.17
N ILE A 88 -9.16 1.63 -17.11
CA ILE A 88 -9.66 1.75 -15.74
C ILE A 88 -9.97 3.21 -15.43
N GLN A 89 -9.06 4.14 -15.76
CA GLN A 89 -9.31 5.57 -15.54
C GLN A 89 -10.50 6.06 -16.38
N TYR A 90 -10.57 5.68 -17.65
CA TYR A 90 -11.68 6.08 -18.52
C TYR A 90 -13.04 5.58 -18.02
N LEU A 91 -13.10 4.36 -17.45
CA LEU A 91 -14.31 3.85 -16.82
C LEU A 91 -14.66 4.63 -15.55
N VAL A 92 -13.68 4.92 -14.69
CA VAL A 92 -13.88 5.74 -13.49
C VAL A 92 -14.40 7.12 -13.87
N ASP A 93 -13.82 7.76 -14.89
CA ASP A 93 -14.26 9.07 -15.39
C ASP A 93 -15.69 8.99 -15.95
N ALA A 94 -15.99 7.98 -16.76
CA ALA A 94 -17.31 7.80 -17.37
C ALA A 94 -18.41 7.60 -16.31
N PHE A 95 -18.15 6.84 -15.25
CA PHE A 95 -19.09 6.72 -14.12
C PHE A 95 -19.14 7.97 -13.24
N SER A 96 -18.03 8.70 -13.14
CA SER A 96 -17.95 9.97 -12.41
C SER A 96 -18.74 11.09 -13.08
N ASP A 97 -18.98 11.05 -14.39
CA ASP A 97 -19.86 12.00 -15.07
C ASP A 97 -21.28 11.98 -14.49
N GLY A 98 -21.75 10.82 -13.99
CA GLY A 98 -23.02 10.73 -13.24
C GLY A 98 -23.11 11.66 -12.03
N LEU A 99 -21.97 12.07 -11.44
CA LEU A 99 -21.94 13.08 -10.37
C LEU A 99 -22.32 14.47 -10.88
N ARG A 100 -22.01 14.80 -12.15
CA ARG A 100 -22.44 16.08 -12.76
C ARG A 100 -23.95 16.14 -12.85
N PHE A 101 -24.57 15.04 -13.29
CA PHE A 101 -26.03 14.92 -13.34
C PHE A 101 -26.67 15.09 -11.95
N LEU A 102 -26.11 14.45 -10.92
CA LEU A 102 -26.59 14.60 -9.54
C LEU A 102 -26.41 16.02 -8.99
N LYS A 103 -25.32 16.71 -9.36
CA LYS A 103 -25.10 18.12 -9.00
C LYS A 103 -26.14 19.03 -9.65
N LEU A 104 -26.48 18.80 -10.92
CA LEU A 104 -27.54 19.54 -11.62
C LEU A 104 -28.91 19.32 -10.96
N GLY A 105 -29.16 18.12 -10.44
CA GLY A 105 -30.36 17.80 -9.68
C GLY A 105 -30.42 18.40 -8.26
N ASN A 106 -29.44 19.22 -7.85
CA ASN A 106 -29.31 19.77 -6.50
C ASN A 106 -29.43 18.72 -5.39
N VAL A 107 -28.90 17.52 -5.63
CA VAL A 107 -28.93 16.44 -4.66
C VAL A 107 -27.95 16.76 -3.52
N GLY A 108 -28.35 16.46 -2.28
CA GLY A 108 -27.54 16.73 -1.08
C GLY A 108 -26.14 16.08 -1.14
N LYS A 109 -25.19 16.70 -0.44
CA LYS A 109 -23.76 16.29 -0.43
C LYS A 109 -23.56 14.81 -0.07
N LEU A 110 -24.38 14.28 0.85
CA LEU A 110 -24.32 12.89 1.29
C LEU A 110 -24.53 11.91 0.13
N THR A 111 -25.45 12.19 -0.80
CA THR A 111 -25.72 11.29 -1.93
C THR A 111 -24.59 11.34 -2.96
N LEU A 112 -23.97 12.51 -3.15
CA LEU A 112 -22.79 12.64 -4.02
C LEU A 112 -21.62 11.82 -3.47
N GLU A 113 -21.33 11.96 -2.17
CA GLU A 113 -20.29 11.17 -1.49
C GLU A 113 -20.60 9.68 -1.50
N ALA A 114 -21.87 9.28 -1.35
CA ALA A 114 -22.28 7.88 -1.40
C ALA A 114 -22.07 7.27 -2.78
N TYR A 115 -22.41 7.99 -3.86
CA TYR A 115 -22.19 7.51 -5.23
C TYR A 115 -20.70 7.46 -5.58
N GLU A 116 -19.92 8.47 -5.18
CA GLU A 116 -18.47 8.43 -5.36
C GLU A 116 -17.82 7.26 -4.60
N LYS A 117 -18.30 6.99 -3.37
CA LYS A 117 -17.86 5.82 -2.59
C LYS A 117 -18.26 4.50 -3.25
N GLN A 118 -19.38 4.45 -3.98
CA GLN A 118 -19.77 3.27 -4.76
C GLN A 118 -18.77 3.00 -5.89
N ILE A 119 -18.30 4.04 -6.60
CA ILE A 119 -17.26 3.90 -7.64
C ILE A 119 -15.95 3.42 -7.02
N GLU A 120 -15.54 4.03 -5.90
CA GLU A 120 -14.36 3.60 -5.13
C GLU A 120 -14.45 2.13 -4.72
N TYR A 121 -15.62 1.68 -4.26
CA TYR A 121 -15.87 0.30 -3.87
C TYR A 121 -15.78 -0.67 -5.06
N GLY A 122 -16.37 -0.31 -6.21
CA GLY A 122 -16.31 -1.12 -7.44
C GLY A 122 -14.87 -1.36 -7.90
N VAL A 123 -14.03 -0.32 -7.89
CA VAL A 123 -12.59 -0.44 -8.20
C VAL A 123 -11.86 -1.34 -7.20
N LYS A 124 -12.11 -1.16 -5.90
CA LYS A 124 -11.47 -1.97 -4.85
C LYS A 124 -11.85 -3.44 -4.95
N ASN A 125 -13.12 -3.75 -5.22
CA ASN A 125 -13.61 -5.12 -5.24
C ASN A 125 -13.28 -5.87 -6.53
N GLU A 126 -13.43 -5.24 -7.68
CA GLU A 126 -13.32 -5.92 -8.98
C GLU A 126 -11.93 -5.83 -9.60
N ILE A 127 -11.09 -4.90 -9.13
CA ILE A 127 -9.73 -4.71 -9.65
C ILE A 127 -8.70 -5.01 -8.56
N VAL A 128 -8.73 -4.26 -7.45
CA VAL A 128 -7.70 -4.37 -6.41
C VAL A 128 -7.77 -5.72 -5.70
N GLY A 129 -8.95 -6.19 -5.30
CA GLY A 129 -9.13 -7.47 -4.61
C GLY A 129 -8.64 -8.68 -5.40
N PRO A 130 -9.01 -8.84 -6.69
CA PRO A 130 -8.47 -9.87 -7.56
C PRO A 130 -6.96 -9.71 -7.78
N LEU A 131 -6.47 -8.49 -7.99
CA LEU A 131 -5.04 -8.22 -8.16
C LEU A 131 -4.22 -8.65 -6.94
N CYS A 132 -4.69 -8.35 -5.74
CA CYS A 132 -4.09 -8.79 -4.49
C CYS A 132 -3.99 -10.32 -4.42
N ARG A 133 -5.09 -11.02 -4.72
CA ARG A 133 -5.15 -12.50 -4.70
C ARG A 133 -4.24 -13.13 -5.75
N ASP A 134 -4.21 -12.58 -6.96
CA ASP A 134 -3.39 -13.07 -8.07
C ASP A 134 -1.89 -12.86 -7.76
N ILE A 135 -1.51 -11.68 -7.25
CA ILE A 135 -0.12 -11.40 -6.83
C ILE A 135 0.28 -12.31 -5.69
N GLU A 136 -0.54 -12.42 -4.64
CA GLU A 136 -0.23 -13.30 -3.51
C GLU A 136 -0.06 -14.76 -3.95
N THR A 137 -0.96 -15.26 -4.79
CA THR A 137 -0.89 -16.64 -5.31
C THR A 137 0.38 -16.86 -6.12
N ASP A 138 0.74 -15.90 -6.98
CA ASP A 138 1.97 -15.95 -7.76
C ASP A 138 3.23 -15.93 -6.87
N LEU A 139 3.26 -15.08 -5.84
CA LEU A 139 4.36 -15.04 -4.85
C LEU A 139 4.48 -16.38 -4.11
N ARG A 140 3.35 -16.94 -3.63
CA ARG A 140 3.33 -18.23 -2.94
C ARG A 140 3.83 -19.34 -3.85
N LEU A 141 3.34 -19.42 -5.09
CA LEU A 141 3.77 -20.42 -6.07
C LEU A 141 5.26 -20.32 -6.37
N HIS A 142 5.79 -19.10 -6.52
CA HIS A 142 7.21 -18.88 -6.76
C HIS A 142 8.04 -19.40 -5.59
N VAL A 143 7.74 -18.97 -4.36
CA VAL A 143 8.50 -19.39 -3.18
C VAL A 143 8.33 -20.90 -2.93
N HIS A 144 7.13 -21.45 -2.99
CA HIS A 144 6.95 -22.90 -2.78
C HIS A 144 7.63 -23.77 -3.84
N SER A 145 7.77 -23.29 -5.08
CA SER A 145 8.51 -24.01 -6.13
C SER A 145 10.00 -24.16 -5.85
N THR A 146 10.61 -23.28 -5.04
CA THR A 146 12.02 -23.40 -4.65
C THR A 146 12.25 -24.45 -3.55
N TYR A 147 11.22 -24.71 -2.72
CA TYR A 147 11.30 -25.66 -1.60
C TYR A 147 10.87 -27.09 -1.98
N LEU A 148 9.95 -27.26 -2.94
CA LEU A 148 9.47 -28.56 -3.38
C LEU A 148 10.28 -29.08 -4.58
N LYS A 149 11.26 -29.96 -4.31
CA LYS A 149 11.86 -30.81 -5.35
C LYS A 149 10.80 -31.78 -5.90
N GLY A 150 10.07 -31.41 -6.96
CA GLY A 150 9.25 -32.36 -7.70
C GLY A 150 7.94 -31.90 -8.37
N SER A 151 7.45 -30.66 -8.21
CA SER A 151 6.26 -30.16 -8.94
C SER A 151 6.09 -28.66 -8.68
N VAL A 152 5.58 -27.78 -9.56
CA VAL A 152 4.76 -27.89 -10.76
C VAL A 152 5.45 -27.06 -11.86
N VAL A 153 5.71 -27.65 -13.03
CA VAL A 153 6.11 -26.86 -14.21
C VAL A 153 4.87 -26.11 -14.68
N VAL A 154 4.66 -24.89 -14.17
CA VAL A 154 3.62 -24.00 -14.68
C VAL A 154 4.04 -23.63 -16.09
N ASN A 155 3.43 -24.26 -17.09
CA ASN A 155 3.79 -24.06 -18.48
C ASN A 155 3.31 -22.65 -18.92
N PRO A 156 4.22 -21.68 -19.15
CA PRO A 156 3.88 -20.27 -19.41
C PRO A 156 2.96 -20.07 -20.62
N THR A 157 2.96 -21.04 -21.55
CA THR A 157 2.21 -21.01 -22.79
C THR A 157 0.78 -21.54 -22.67
N LYS A 158 0.46 -22.32 -21.63
CA LYS A 158 -0.90 -22.88 -21.42
C LYS A 158 -1.75 -22.08 -20.43
N THR A 159 -1.14 -21.45 -19.42
CA THR A 159 -1.86 -20.65 -18.41
C THR A 159 -1.95 -19.17 -18.76
N GLY A 160 -1.17 -18.70 -19.75
CA GLY A 160 -1.10 -17.28 -20.11
C GLY A 160 -0.45 -16.46 -19.01
N VAL A 161 0.80 -16.05 -19.20
CA VAL A 161 1.48 -15.17 -18.23
C VAL A 161 0.86 -13.77 -18.32
N ARG A 162 -0.08 -13.46 -17.41
CA ARG A 162 -0.59 -12.10 -17.22
C ARG A 162 0.49 -11.30 -16.50
N ASN A 163 1.00 -10.23 -17.12
CA ASN A 163 1.94 -9.33 -16.47
C ASN A 163 1.19 -8.39 -15.52
N LEU A 164 1.07 -8.79 -14.25
CA LEU A 164 0.35 -8.04 -13.22
C LEU A 164 1.04 -6.71 -12.86
N SER A 165 2.35 -6.58 -13.13
CA SER A 165 3.12 -5.38 -12.83
C SER A 165 2.59 -4.13 -13.55
N TRP A 166 1.91 -4.29 -14.70
CA TRP A 166 1.31 -3.14 -15.39
C TRP A 166 0.22 -2.45 -14.57
N TYR A 167 -0.55 -3.19 -13.77
CA TYR A 167 -1.57 -2.58 -12.90
C TYR A 167 -0.97 -1.75 -11.77
N LEU A 168 0.24 -2.11 -11.32
CA LEU A 168 0.97 -1.41 -10.26
C LEU A 168 1.70 -0.17 -10.77
N GLN A 169 1.92 -0.08 -12.09
CA GLN A 169 2.55 1.07 -12.74
C GLN A 169 1.53 2.16 -13.15
N ILE A 170 0.24 1.91 -12.95
CA ILE A 170 -0.82 2.87 -13.26
C ILE A 170 -0.68 4.06 -12.31
N LYS A 171 -0.81 5.28 -12.86
CA LYS A 171 -0.87 6.50 -12.05
C LYS A 171 -2.11 6.45 -11.14
N PRO A 172 -2.07 7.06 -9.94
CA PRO A 172 -3.22 7.07 -9.04
C PRO A 172 -4.50 7.50 -9.78
N LEU A 173 -5.54 6.67 -9.67
CA LEU A 173 -6.80 6.91 -10.33
C LEU A 173 -7.46 8.15 -9.73
N LEU A 174 -7.97 9.02 -10.59
CA LEU A 174 -8.60 10.26 -10.19
C LEU A 174 -10.09 10.03 -9.95
N LEU A 175 -10.55 10.29 -8.72
CA LEU A 175 -11.95 10.53 -8.40
C LEU A 175 -12.15 12.03 -8.17
N PRO A 176 -13.38 12.56 -8.28
CA PRO A 176 -13.64 13.99 -8.10
C PRO A 176 -13.20 14.59 -6.76
N SER A 177 -13.17 13.81 -5.68
CA SER A 177 -12.72 14.25 -4.35
C SER A 177 -11.51 13.49 -3.80
N LYS A 178 -11.06 12.42 -4.45
CA LYS A 178 -10.03 11.50 -3.93
C LYS A 178 -9.10 10.95 -5.01
N LEU A 179 -7.99 10.38 -4.56
CA LEU A 179 -7.06 9.62 -5.39
C LEU A 179 -7.03 8.17 -4.93
N ILE A 180 -7.06 7.23 -5.86
CA ILE A 180 -6.91 5.80 -5.58
C ILE A 180 -5.57 5.34 -6.15
N ASP A 181 -4.59 5.14 -5.29
CA ASP A 181 -3.34 4.49 -5.67
C ASP A 181 -3.47 2.97 -5.54
N ILE A 182 -3.53 2.28 -6.68
CA ILE A 182 -3.63 0.82 -6.74
C ILE A 182 -2.40 0.17 -6.09
N SER A 183 -1.20 0.71 -6.35
CA SER A 183 0.05 0.13 -5.86
C SER A 183 0.11 0.15 -4.32
N SER A 184 -0.21 1.31 -3.73
CA SER A 184 -0.30 1.44 -2.27
C SER A 184 -1.36 0.53 -1.65
N LEU A 185 -2.55 0.41 -2.27
CA LEU A 185 -3.60 -0.48 -1.75
C LEU A 185 -3.19 -1.95 -1.78
N VAL A 186 -2.52 -2.40 -2.85
CA VAL A 186 -1.97 -3.76 -2.94
C VAL A 186 -0.87 -3.97 -1.90
N GLY A 187 0.03 -3.00 -1.74
CA GLY A 187 1.09 -3.04 -0.74
C GLY A 187 0.54 -3.21 0.67
N ASN A 188 -0.41 -2.36 1.07
CA ASN A 188 -1.05 -2.41 2.39
C ASN A 188 -1.76 -3.75 2.64
N TYR A 189 -2.44 -4.29 1.61
CA TYR A 189 -3.07 -5.61 1.70
C TYR A 189 -2.04 -6.71 1.96
N LEU A 190 -0.97 -6.76 1.17
CA LEU A 190 0.07 -7.79 1.31
C LEU A 190 0.83 -7.66 2.63
N SER A 191 1.18 -6.43 3.06
CA SER A 191 1.77 -6.18 4.39
C SER A 191 0.89 -6.77 5.48
N SER A 192 -0.42 -6.46 5.44
CA SER A 192 -1.38 -6.96 6.44
C SER A 192 -1.55 -8.47 6.38
N ALA A 193 -1.63 -9.05 5.17
CA ALA A 193 -1.78 -10.49 4.99
C ALA A 193 -0.55 -11.25 5.50
N PHE A 194 0.66 -10.81 5.15
CA PHE A 194 1.91 -11.44 5.58
C PHE A 194 2.12 -11.28 7.09
N TYR A 195 1.80 -10.12 7.64
CA TYR A 195 1.82 -9.92 9.10
C TYR A 195 0.88 -10.91 9.81
N ASN A 196 -0.38 -10.98 9.39
CA ASN A 196 -1.38 -11.87 9.99
C ASN A 196 -0.98 -13.35 9.84
N HIS A 197 -0.47 -13.78 8.68
CA HIS A 197 -0.05 -15.16 8.49
C HIS A 197 1.22 -15.50 9.31
N SER A 198 2.16 -14.56 9.43
CA SER A 198 3.38 -14.75 10.21
C SER A 198 3.13 -14.84 11.73
N THR A 199 2.12 -14.12 12.24
CA THR A 199 1.71 -14.22 13.66
C THR A 199 1.01 -15.53 13.97
N MET A 200 0.37 -16.16 12.98
CA MET A 200 -0.32 -17.45 13.15
C MET A 200 0.59 -18.67 13.07
N SER A 201 1.73 -18.60 12.36
CA SER A 201 2.67 -19.72 12.20
C SER A 201 4.13 -19.24 12.16
N ILE A 202 4.86 -19.49 13.25
CA ILE A 202 6.29 -19.15 13.37
C ILE A 202 7.16 -19.96 12.38
N TYR A 203 6.73 -21.19 12.05
CA TYR A 203 7.46 -22.09 11.14
C TYR A 203 7.52 -21.55 9.71
N ASP A 204 6.45 -20.90 9.26
CA ASP A 204 6.33 -20.39 7.88
C ASP A 204 6.86 -18.95 7.73
N ARG A 205 7.35 -18.33 8.81
CA ARG A 205 7.83 -16.94 8.81
C ARG A 205 8.91 -16.70 7.75
N LYS A 206 9.83 -17.65 7.58
CA LYS A 206 10.90 -17.54 6.58
C LYS A 206 10.33 -17.46 5.15
N ILE A 207 9.27 -18.21 4.88
CA ILE A 207 8.58 -18.24 3.58
C ILE A 207 7.94 -16.87 3.31
N TYR A 208 7.26 -16.27 4.30
CA TYR A 208 6.65 -14.95 4.14
C TYR A 208 7.66 -13.81 4.01
N LEU A 209 8.82 -13.89 4.68
CA LEU A 209 9.93 -12.93 4.46
C LEU A 209 10.49 -13.04 3.04
N GLU A 210 10.63 -14.25 2.51
CA GLU A 210 11.05 -14.46 1.12
C GLU A 210 10.00 -13.96 0.12
N MET A 211 8.71 -14.17 0.39
CA MET A 211 7.63 -13.59 -0.42
C MET A 211 7.65 -12.06 -0.40
N GLN A 212 7.95 -11.44 0.74
CA GLN A 212 8.08 -10.00 0.87
C GLN A 212 9.22 -9.45 0.00
N LEU A 213 10.41 -10.07 0.08
CA LEU A 213 11.54 -9.71 -0.77
C LEU A 213 11.21 -9.90 -2.26
N LEU A 214 10.53 -10.99 -2.60
CA LEU A 214 10.15 -11.28 -3.98
C LEU A 214 9.11 -10.30 -4.52
N ALA A 215 8.18 -9.83 -3.68
CA ALA A 215 7.24 -8.77 -4.04
C ALA A 215 7.97 -7.47 -4.40
N GLY A 216 8.97 -7.08 -3.63
CA GLY A 216 9.82 -5.92 -3.95
C GLY A 216 10.56 -6.09 -5.27
N LEU A 217 11.19 -7.25 -5.49
CA LEU A 217 11.98 -7.51 -6.69
C LEU A 217 11.15 -7.65 -7.98
N LYS A 218 10.02 -8.35 -7.91
CA LYS A 218 9.18 -8.69 -9.08
C LYS A 218 8.19 -7.58 -9.43
N TYR A 219 7.63 -6.94 -8.42
CA TYR A 219 6.52 -6.00 -8.57
C TYR A 219 6.87 -4.56 -8.19
N GLY A 220 8.05 -4.31 -7.60
CA GLY A 220 8.44 -2.98 -7.14
C GLY A 220 7.65 -2.50 -5.92
N LEU A 221 7.01 -3.41 -5.19
CA LEU A 221 6.19 -3.10 -4.02
C LEU A 221 7.07 -2.89 -2.79
N MET A 222 6.90 -1.76 -2.11
CA MET A 222 7.47 -1.53 -0.79
C MET A 222 6.47 -2.02 0.24
N LEU A 223 6.83 -3.08 0.97
CA LEU A 223 6.00 -3.68 2.01
C LEU A 223 6.58 -3.35 3.38
N ASP A 224 5.71 -3.17 4.37
CA ASP A 224 6.11 -2.86 5.73
C ASP A 224 6.87 -4.04 6.36
N ASP A 225 7.86 -3.74 7.20
CA ASP A 225 8.61 -4.77 7.89
C ASP A 225 7.66 -5.62 8.76
N ILE A 226 7.84 -6.95 8.70
CA ILE A 226 7.13 -7.88 9.58
C ILE A 226 7.72 -7.73 10.99
N HIS A 227 7.24 -6.70 11.70
CA HIS A 227 7.62 -6.43 13.07
C HIS A 227 7.11 -7.53 13.99
N PHE A 228 7.97 -7.96 14.91
CA PHE A 228 7.60 -8.89 15.95
C PHE A 228 6.78 -8.13 16.99
N VAL A 229 5.44 -8.09 16.87
CA VAL A 229 4.65 -8.11 18.10
C VAL A 229 4.67 -9.57 18.51
N GLY A 230 5.75 -9.96 19.18
CA GLY A 230 5.70 -11.20 19.93
C GLY A 230 4.43 -11.12 20.76
N ASN A 231 3.62 -12.18 20.74
CA ASN A 231 2.47 -12.28 21.62
C ASN A 231 2.97 -12.09 23.05
N SER A 232 3.05 -10.84 23.51
CA SER A 232 3.08 -10.50 24.90
C SER A 232 1.68 -10.84 25.34
N VAL A 233 1.49 -12.11 25.71
CA VAL A 233 0.73 -12.27 26.93
C VAL A 233 1.51 -11.41 27.91
N ALA A 234 0.97 -10.24 28.22
CA ALA A 234 1.51 -9.33 29.22
C ALA A 234 1.51 -10.12 30.54
N HIS A 235 2.49 -10.99 30.69
CA HIS A 235 2.87 -11.51 31.97
C HIS A 235 3.41 -10.29 32.68
N ASN A 236 2.79 -9.93 33.80
CA ASN A 236 3.30 -8.90 34.68
C ASN A 236 4.68 -9.36 35.18
N ILE A 237 5.71 -9.08 34.40
CA ILE A 237 7.10 -9.38 34.73
C ILE A 237 7.52 -8.35 35.77
N ASP A 238 7.94 -8.81 36.94
CA ASP A 238 8.51 -7.98 37.99
C ASP A 238 10.04 -7.98 37.84
N ILE A 239 10.65 -6.80 37.73
CA ILE A 239 12.10 -6.64 37.64
C ILE A 239 12.81 -7.27 38.83
N ASN A 240 12.20 -7.29 40.01
CA ASN A 240 12.81 -7.89 41.19
C ASN A 240 12.95 -9.40 41.05
N GLU A 241 12.06 -10.09 40.34
CA GLU A 241 12.21 -11.52 40.04
C GLU A 241 13.43 -11.77 39.14
N ILE A 242 13.68 -10.88 38.17
CA ILE A 242 14.85 -10.95 37.29
C ILE A 242 16.13 -10.66 38.08
N VAL A 243 16.11 -9.64 38.95
CA VAL A 243 17.29 -9.21 39.70
C VAL A 243 17.68 -10.20 40.80
N GLN A 244 16.72 -10.91 41.40
CA GLN A 244 17.00 -11.93 42.40
C GLN A 244 17.87 -13.08 41.86
N ASP A 245 17.74 -13.40 40.58
CA ASP A 245 18.54 -14.44 39.92
C ASP A 245 19.01 -14.01 38.52
N LEU A 246 19.91 -13.02 38.50
CA LEU A 246 20.53 -12.53 37.26
C LEU A 246 21.34 -13.61 36.53
N HIS A 247 21.87 -14.59 37.26
CA HIS A 247 22.62 -15.71 36.66
C HIS A 247 21.70 -16.61 35.83
N ALA A 248 20.59 -17.07 36.42
CA ALA A 248 19.61 -17.85 35.67
C ALA A 248 18.99 -17.05 34.51
N PHE A 249 18.85 -15.73 34.66
CA PHE A 249 18.37 -14.87 33.58
C PHE A 249 19.31 -14.88 32.35
N VAL A 250 20.61 -14.71 32.56
CA VAL A 250 21.60 -14.69 31.46
C VAL A 250 21.73 -16.06 30.78
N GLU A 251 21.57 -17.15 31.51
CA GLU A 251 21.59 -18.50 30.92
C GLU A 251 20.34 -18.80 30.11
N ASN A 252 19.17 -18.38 30.59
CA ASN A 252 17.88 -18.75 30.03
C ASN A 252 17.32 -17.73 29.04
N TYR A 253 17.95 -16.58 28.82
CA TYR A 253 17.45 -15.57 27.87
C TYR A 253 18.52 -15.10 26.89
N SER A 254 18.12 -14.93 25.62
CA SER A 254 18.93 -14.31 24.58
C SER A 254 18.41 -12.92 24.24
N TYR A 255 19.30 -11.94 24.08
CA TYR A 255 18.90 -10.59 23.70
C TYR A 255 18.88 -10.39 22.18
N ASN A 256 17.73 -9.95 21.66
CA ASN A 256 17.59 -9.53 20.27
C ASN A 256 17.75 -8.01 20.18
N ILE A 257 18.88 -7.56 19.65
CA ILE A 257 19.23 -6.14 19.51
C ILE A 257 18.25 -5.40 18.59
N TYR A 258 17.77 -6.03 17.52
CA TYR A 258 16.88 -5.39 16.54
C TYR A 258 15.52 -5.07 17.13
N ASN A 259 14.97 -6.00 17.89
CA ASN A 259 13.64 -5.83 18.47
C ASN A 259 13.69 -5.28 19.90
N GLN A 260 14.87 -5.16 20.51
CA GLN A 260 15.08 -4.76 21.91
C GLN A 260 14.28 -5.64 22.90
N VAL A 261 14.26 -6.95 22.68
CA VAL A 261 13.52 -7.92 23.51
C VAL A 261 14.45 -9.06 23.95
N PHE A 262 14.30 -9.49 25.20
CA PHE A 262 14.87 -10.74 25.70
C PHE A 262 13.92 -11.91 25.41
N ILE A 263 14.48 -12.98 24.85
CA ILE A 263 13.74 -14.17 24.40
C ILE A 263 14.19 -15.37 25.23
N GLU A 264 13.24 -16.08 25.84
CA GLU A 264 13.52 -17.31 26.60
C GLU A 264 14.11 -18.39 25.69
N ASN A 265 15.27 -18.92 26.09
CA ASN A 265 15.97 -20.02 25.45
C ASN A 265 15.23 -21.34 25.77
N VAL A 266 14.83 -22.08 24.74
CA VAL A 266 14.23 -23.41 24.94
C VAL A 266 15.33 -24.46 24.95
N PRO A 267 15.41 -25.34 25.97
CA PRO A 267 16.36 -26.45 25.96
C PRO A 267 16.08 -27.36 24.77
N LYS A 268 17.16 -27.78 24.09
CA LYS A 268 17.10 -28.61 22.88
C LYS A 268 16.26 -29.88 23.16
N GLY A 269 15.11 -30.01 22.50
CA GLY A 269 14.23 -31.17 22.59
C GLY A 269 12.87 -30.96 23.27
N GLN A 270 12.59 -29.78 23.85
CA GLN A 270 11.26 -29.45 24.38
C GLN A 270 10.53 -28.48 23.44
N ASN A 271 9.26 -28.77 23.13
CA ASN A 271 8.39 -27.89 22.35
C ASN A 271 7.50 -27.08 23.30
N LYS A 272 8.00 -25.94 23.80
CA LYS A 272 7.19 -25.02 24.59
C LYS A 272 6.35 -24.17 23.63
N LYS A 273 5.01 -24.26 23.73
CA LYS A 273 4.08 -23.53 22.83
C LYS A 273 4.12 -22.01 23.01
N ASN A 274 4.51 -21.53 24.20
CA ASN A 274 4.59 -20.11 24.53
C ASN A 274 5.99 -19.79 25.05
N LEU A 275 6.72 -18.93 24.33
CA LEU A 275 8.00 -18.37 24.77
C LEU A 275 7.74 -17.13 25.61
N ARG A 276 8.47 -16.98 26.71
CA ARG A 276 8.47 -15.72 27.46
C ARG A 276 9.31 -14.69 26.71
N LEU A 277 8.74 -13.50 26.54
CA LEU A 277 9.37 -12.34 25.92
C LEU A 277 9.35 -11.20 26.94
N ILE A 278 10.49 -10.55 27.13
CA ILE A 278 10.62 -9.41 28.03
C ILE A 278 11.13 -8.22 27.21
N GLY A 279 10.24 -7.27 26.96
CA GLY A 279 10.57 -6.04 26.25
C GLY A 279 11.00 -4.91 27.19
N VAL A 280 11.58 -3.87 26.61
CA VAL A 280 11.91 -2.63 27.34
C VAL A 280 10.66 -2.00 27.97
N GLU A 281 9.50 -2.13 27.33
CA GLU A 281 8.23 -1.62 27.85
C GLU A 281 7.75 -2.36 29.10
N ASP A 282 8.00 -3.68 29.20
CA ASP A 282 7.65 -4.47 30.38
C ASP A 282 8.51 -4.06 31.58
N ILE A 283 9.80 -3.82 31.33
CA ILE A 283 10.74 -3.28 32.32
C ILE A 283 10.29 -1.87 32.74
N ALA A 284 10.01 -0.97 31.79
CA ALA A 284 9.54 0.37 32.10
C ALA A 284 8.26 0.36 32.96
N ARG A 285 7.29 -0.52 32.63
CA ARG A 285 6.06 -0.71 33.43
C ARG A 285 6.36 -1.21 34.83
N SER A 286 7.22 -2.20 35.00
CA SER A 286 7.62 -2.68 36.32
C SER A 286 8.28 -1.56 37.15
N ILE A 287 9.17 -0.74 36.57
CA ILE A 287 9.77 0.43 37.25
C ILE A 287 8.69 1.38 37.77
N THR A 288 7.65 1.65 36.97
CA THR A 288 6.56 2.57 37.37
C THR A 288 5.68 2.03 38.49
N ILE A 289 5.60 0.70 38.65
CA ILE A 289 4.79 0.05 39.68
C ILE A 289 5.56 -0.06 41.01
N HIS A 290 6.89 -0.15 40.97
CA HIS A 290 7.70 -0.28 42.18
C HIS A 290 8.12 1.07 42.76
N SER A 291 8.41 1.08 44.07
CA SER A 291 8.96 2.27 44.74
C SER A 291 10.39 2.54 44.28
N LEU A 292 10.78 3.81 44.26
CA LEU A 292 12.12 4.27 43.89
C LEU A 292 13.24 3.51 44.64
N SER A 293 13.00 3.16 45.90
CA SER A 293 13.96 2.36 46.71
C SER A 293 14.24 0.98 46.12
N ARG A 294 13.22 0.28 45.60
CA ARG A 294 13.37 -1.07 45.01
C ARG A 294 14.05 -1.00 43.66
N THR A 295 13.74 0.02 42.86
CA THR A 295 14.40 0.23 41.56
C THR A 295 15.88 0.58 41.72
N CYS A 296 16.25 1.34 42.76
CA CYS A 296 17.65 1.61 43.08
C CYS A 296 18.40 0.33 43.52
N GLN A 297 17.79 -0.48 44.38
CA GLN A 297 18.35 -1.79 44.75
C GLN A 297 18.55 -2.70 43.53
N ALA A 298 17.57 -2.71 42.62
CA ALA A 298 17.66 -3.44 41.35
C ALA A 298 18.87 -2.99 40.51
N LEU A 299 19.06 -1.67 40.39
CA LEU A 299 20.19 -1.09 39.66
C LEU A 299 21.54 -1.45 40.30
N ASP A 300 21.62 -1.42 41.63
CA ASP A 300 22.82 -1.78 42.38
C ASP A 300 23.20 -3.25 42.16
N SER A 301 22.22 -4.16 42.21
CA SER A 301 22.44 -5.58 41.95
C SER A 301 22.91 -5.85 40.51
N VAL A 302 22.31 -5.20 39.51
CA VAL A 302 22.77 -5.32 38.11
C VAL A 302 24.18 -4.76 37.94
N SER A 303 24.49 -3.62 38.56
CA SER A 303 25.83 -3.01 38.52
C SER A 303 26.88 -3.91 39.18
N GLN A 304 26.56 -4.52 40.32
CA GLN A 304 27.43 -5.47 40.99
C GLN A 304 27.69 -6.72 40.15
N PHE A 305 26.65 -7.26 39.51
CA PHE A 305 26.76 -8.40 38.61
C PHE A 305 27.62 -8.09 37.38
N LEU A 306 27.43 -6.93 36.75
CA LEU A 306 28.27 -6.49 35.64
C LEU A 306 29.74 -6.36 36.07
N LYS A 307 30.01 -5.78 37.24
CA LYS A 307 31.37 -5.70 37.78
C LYS A 307 32.01 -7.08 37.94
N GLN A 308 31.26 -8.08 38.40
CA GLN A 308 31.74 -9.46 38.51
C GLN A 308 32.08 -10.04 37.13
N ILE A 309 31.19 -9.91 36.15
CA ILE A 309 31.43 -10.38 34.77
C ILE A 309 32.66 -9.69 34.17
N PHE A 310 32.78 -8.36 34.31
CA PHE A 310 33.95 -7.61 33.81
C PHE A 310 35.24 -8.01 34.52
N THR A 311 35.19 -8.36 35.80
CA THR A 311 36.36 -8.86 36.53
C THR A 311 36.81 -10.21 35.99
N ILE A 312 35.86 -11.13 35.74
CA ILE A 312 36.14 -12.44 35.12
C ILE A 312 36.69 -12.27 33.71
N LEU A 313 36.08 -11.41 32.88
CA LEU A 313 36.58 -11.10 31.54
C LEU A 313 37.99 -10.50 31.57
N SER A 314 38.26 -9.58 32.51
CA SER A 314 39.58 -8.98 32.66
C SER A 314 40.63 -10.01 33.08
N GLN A 315 40.29 -10.92 34.01
CA GLN A 315 41.17 -12.04 34.39
C GLN A 315 41.42 -13.02 33.24
N LEU A 316 40.40 -13.32 32.43
CA LEU A 316 40.54 -14.14 31.22
C LEU A 316 41.41 -13.47 30.15
N LEU A 317 41.30 -12.15 29.99
CA LEU A 317 42.10 -11.37 29.04
C LEU A 317 43.55 -11.19 29.50
N GLN A 318 43.80 -11.11 30.81
CA GLN A 318 45.14 -10.98 31.39
C GLN A 318 45.90 -12.31 31.44
N ASN A 319 45.19 -13.44 31.60
CA ASN A 319 45.79 -14.76 31.44
C ASN A 319 46.13 -14.99 29.96
N LYS A 320 47.43 -15.05 29.66
CA LYS A 320 47.99 -15.31 28.32
C LYS A 320 47.54 -16.68 27.77
N PHE A 321 46.34 -16.76 27.20
CA PHE A 321 45.85 -17.93 26.45
C PHE A 321 45.92 -17.74 24.92
N TRP A 322 46.73 -16.79 24.44
CA TRP A 322 46.92 -16.52 23.00
C TRP A 322 48.24 -17.07 22.43
N THR A 323 48.64 -18.28 22.82
CA THR A 323 49.67 -19.03 22.09
C THR A 323 49.31 -20.51 22.01
N GLY A 324 48.81 -20.94 20.85
CA GLY A 324 48.82 -22.35 20.42
C GLY A 324 47.46 -22.99 20.10
N SER A 325 47.05 -22.89 18.84
CA SER A 325 46.34 -23.93 18.06
C SER A 325 45.12 -24.65 18.69
N SER A 326 43.91 -24.33 18.26
CA SER A 326 43.28 -25.00 17.12
C SER A 326 42.03 -24.24 16.67
N LYS A 327 41.88 -24.10 15.36
CA LYS A 327 40.72 -23.51 14.69
C LYS A 327 39.60 -24.54 14.70
N GLU A 328 38.71 -24.47 15.68
CA GLU A 328 37.32 -24.94 15.65
C GLU A 328 36.80 -24.86 17.10
N HIS A 329 35.63 -24.25 17.31
CA HIS A 329 35.02 -23.97 18.62
C HIS A 329 35.54 -22.75 19.40
N ILE A 330 35.35 -21.55 18.83
CA ILE A 330 35.23 -20.31 19.62
C ILE A 330 33.82 -19.76 19.43
N PHE A 331 32.82 -20.57 19.77
CA PHE A 331 31.57 -20.07 20.30
C PHE A 331 31.67 -20.34 21.80
N LEU A 332 31.61 -19.28 22.60
CA LEU A 332 31.67 -19.27 24.07
C LEU A 332 30.98 -20.50 24.68
N LYS A 333 31.78 -21.53 24.91
CA LYS A 333 31.45 -22.74 25.64
C LYS A 333 32.61 -22.97 26.60
N VAL A 334 32.79 -22.02 27.50
CA VAL A 334 33.59 -22.20 28.72
C VAL A 334 32.60 -22.06 29.86
N TYR A 335 31.97 -23.19 30.15
CA TYR A 335 31.25 -23.46 31.39
C TYR A 335 32.24 -23.70 32.53
N PHE A 336 31.67 -23.91 33.72
CA PHE A 336 32.18 -24.54 34.94
C PHE A 336 32.33 -23.52 36.08
N GLN A 337 31.59 -23.64 37.19
CA GLN A 337 31.06 -24.84 37.85
C GLN A 337 29.78 -24.55 38.65
#